data_AF-A0A837DD61-F1
#
_entry.id   AF-A0A837DD61-F1
#
_cell.length_a   1.000
_cell.length_b   1.000
_cell.length_c   1.000
_cell.angle_alpha   90.00
_cell.angle_beta   90.00
_cell.angle_gamma   90.00
#
_symmetry.space_group_name_H-M   'P 1'
#
loop_
_entity.id
_entity.type
_entity.pdbx_description
1 polymer ?
#
loop_
_entity_poly.entity_id
_entity_poly.type
_entity_poly.pdbx_seq_one_letter_code
_entity_poly.pdbx_strand_id
1 'polypeptide(L)' 'MPAKDTDRYNKTMAELAEEAHDVGIPFVEHMSFSELIEAIEQQRETNAVYAPEPRRPRQAEEEAPDERPSDHVGRRGA' A
#
# COMPACT_ATOMS: atom_id res chain seq x y z
N MET A 1 -18.72 -2.82 26.25
CA MET A 1 -18.85 -1.35 26.16
C MET A 1 -18.00 -0.87 24.99
N PRO A 2 -18.53 -0.58 23.79
CA PRO A 2 -17.73 0.03 22.75
C PRO A 2 -17.77 1.55 22.96
N ALA A 3 -16.83 2.05 23.75
CA ALA A 3 -16.54 3.48 23.89
C ALA A 3 -15.42 3.91 22.91
N LYS A 4 -15.38 3.31 21.72
CA LYS A 4 -14.31 3.53 20.73
C LYS A 4 -14.71 4.50 19.61
N ASP A 5 -16.01 4.71 19.38
CA ASP A 5 -16.47 5.51 18.23
C ASP A 5 -16.66 6.99 18.59
N THR A 6 -17.01 7.29 19.85
CA THR A 6 -17.19 8.68 20.30
C THR A 6 -15.90 9.50 20.35
N ASP A 7 -14.72 8.86 20.34
CA ASP A 7 -13.45 9.59 20.43
C ASP A 7 -13.17 10.42 19.16
N ARG A 8 -13.51 9.91 17.96
CA ARG A 8 -13.26 10.63 16.70
C ARG A 8 -14.18 11.83 16.49
N TYR A 9 -15.42 11.75 16.97
CA TYR A 9 -16.36 12.87 16.92
C TYR A 9 -15.93 14.05 17.80
N ASN A 10 -14.98 13.85 18.72
CA ASN A 10 -14.41 14.93 19.54
C ASN A 10 -13.13 15.55 18.94
N LYS A 11 -12.62 14.99 17.84
CA LYS A 11 -11.41 15.48 17.17
C LYS A 11 -11.71 16.66 16.26
N THR A 12 -10.71 17.48 16.03
CA THR A 12 -10.71 18.52 15.00
C THR A 12 -10.52 17.91 13.61
N MET A 13 -10.86 18.66 12.56
CA MET A 13 -10.57 18.26 11.17
C MET A 13 -9.08 17.98 10.93
N ALA A 14 -8.19 18.72 11.59
CA ALA A 14 -6.75 18.53 11.45
C ALA A 14 -6.29 17.20 12.06
N GLU A 15 -6.76 16.88 13.26
CA GLU A 15 -6.45 15.61 13.93
C GLU A 15 -7.03 14.41 13.16
N LEU A 16 -8.21 14.55 12.53
CA LEU A 16 -8.75 13.52 11.64
C LEU A 16 -7.95 13.38 10.35
N ALA A 17 -7.46 14.49 9.77
CA ALA A 17 -6.60 14.44 8.60
C ALA A 17 -5.27 13.72 8.89
N GLU A 18 -4.66 13.97 10.04
CA GLU A 18 -3.47 13.24 10.51
C GLU A 18 -3.77 11.74 10.67
N GLU A 19 -4.87 11.38 11.34
CA GLU A 19 -5.28 9.98 11.50
C GLU A 19 -5.56 9.30 10.15
N ALA A 20 -6.14 10.03 9.19
CA ALA A 20 -6.38 9.55 7.83
C ALA A 20 -5.08 9.19 7.12
N HIS A 21 -4.05 10.05 7.21
CA HIS A 21 -2.74 9.76 6.65
C HIS A 21 -2.07 8.56 7.31
N ASP A 22 -2.18 8.42 8.63
CA ASP A 22 -1.62 7.29 9.38
C ASP A 22 -2.22 5.94 8.95
N VAL A 23 -3.51 5.92 8.59
CA VAL A 23 -4.18 4.70 8.11
C VAL A 23 -4.08 4.50 6.60
N GLY A 24 -3.48 5.43 5.87
CA GLY A 24 -3.17 5.31 4.44
C GLY A 24 -4.14 6.02 3.48
N ILE A 25 -4.91 7.01 3.96
CA ILE A 25 -5.79 7.86 3.15
C ILE A 25 -5.02 9.15 2.77
N PRO A 26 -4.68 9.36 1.48
CA PRO A 26 -3.80 10.47 1.08
C PRO A 26 -4.53 11.80 0.81
N PHE A 27 -5.83 11.80 0.52
CA PHE A 27 -6.56 13.01 0.12
C PHE A 27 -7.84 13.18 0.97
N VAL A 28 -7.95 14.30 1.68
CA VAL A 28 -9.06 14.61 2.59
C VAL A 28 -9.74 15.95 2.30
N GLU A 29 -9.20 16.79 1.41
CA GLU A 29 -9.61 18.19 1.17
C GLU A 29 -11.07 18.38 0.70
N HIS A 30 -11.70 17.32 0.20
CA HIS A 30 -13.08 17.38 -0.31
C HIS A 30 -14.07 16.59 0.55
N MET A 31 -13.61 15.95 1.63
CA MET A 31 -14.47 15.18 2.50
C MET A 31 -15.08 16.08 3.58
N SER A 32 -16.37 15.90 3.84
CA SER A 32 -16.97 16.41 5.05
C SER A 32 -16.40 15.71 6.28
N PHE A 33 -16.62 16.30 7.46
CA PHE A 33 -16.18 15.75 8.74
C PHE A 33 -16.65 14.30 8.95
N SER A 34 -17.94 14.03 8.69
CA SER A 34 -18.52 12.68 8.86
C SER A 34 -17.97 11.70 7.82
N GLU A 35 -17.85 12.12 6.55
CA GLU A 35 -17.26 11.27 5.50
C GLU A 35 -15.81 10.90 5.82
N LEU A 36 -15.03 11.82 6.41
CA LEU A 36 -13.67 11.55 6.82
C LEU A 36 -13.59 10.52 7.95
N ILE A 37 -14.49 10.60 8.95
CA ILE A 37 -14.58 9.60 10.02
C ILE A 37 -14.91 8.22 9.45
N GLU A 38 -15.94 8.13 8.60
CA GLU A 38 -16.35 6.87 7.97
C GLU A 38 -15.22 6.27 7.12
N ALA A 39 -14.50 7.10 6.36
CA ALA A 39 -13.37 6.66 5.55
C ALA A 39 -12.23 6.09 6.41
N ILE A 40 -11.88 6.76 7.51
CA ILE A 40 -10.87 6.28 8.47
C ILE A 40 -11.28 4.92 9.05
N GLU A 41 -12.54 4.76 9.43
CA GLU A 41 -13.05 3.51 10.01
C GLU A 41 -12.99 2.37 9.00
N GLN A 42 -13.47 2.59 7.78
CA GLN A 42 -13.40 1.60 6.70
C GLN A 42 -11.96 1.23 6.34
N GLN A 43 -11.04 2.19 6.31
CA GLN A 43 -9.64 1.91 6.02
C GLN A 43 -8.97 1.11 7.16
N ARG A 44 -9.30 1.39 8.42
CA ARG A 44 -8.82 0.60 9.57
C ARG A 44 -9.33 -0.83 9.53
N GLU A 45 -10.61 -1.02 9.24
CA GLU A 45 -11.20 -2.36 9.05
C GLU A 45 -10.50 -3.10 7.91
N THR A 46 -10.26 -2.41 6.79
CA THR A 46 -9.52 -2.96 5.65
C THR A 46 -8.11 -3.38 6.06
N ASN A 47 -7.36 -2.52 6.75
CA ASN A 47 -6.00 -2.80 7.22
C ASN A 47 -5.95 -3.94 8.26
N ALA A 48 -7.01 -4.13 9.05
CA ALA A 48 -7.11 -5.20 10.03
C ALA A 48 -7.27 -6.59 9.37
N VAL A 49 -7.94 -6.64 8.22
CA VAL A 49 -8.16 -7.88 7.44
C VAL A 49 -7.00 -8.13 6.48
N TYR A 50 -6.58 -7.08 5.79
CA TYR A 50 -5.47 -7.10 4.84
C TYR A 50 -4.31 -6.33 5.46
N ALA A 51 -3.48 -7.02 6.25
CA ALA A 51 -2.18 -6.45 6.62
C ALA A 51 -1.41 -6.21 5.31
N PRO A 52 -1.13 -4.95 4.93
CA PRO A 52 -0.42 -4.70 3.68
C PRO A 52 0.94 -5.38 3.77
N GLU A 53 1.24 -6.29 2.84
CA GLU A 53 2.59 -6.84 2.75
C GLU A 53 3.56 -5.66 2.60
N PRO A 54 4.65 -5.62 3.40
CA PRO A 54 5.65 -4.58 3.24
C PRO A 54 6.16 -4.66 1.80
N ARG A 55 5.92 -3.61 1.01
CA ARG A 55 6.46 -3.52 -0.35
C ARG A 55 7.97 -3.64 -0.21
N ARG A 56 8.53 -4.81 -0.54
CA ARG A 56 9.98 -4.94 -0.67
C ARG A 56 10.41 -3.91 -1.71
N PRO A 57 11.41 -3.06 -1.43
CA PRO A 57 11.96 -2.20 -2.46
C PRO A 57 12.35 -3.08 -3.62
N ARG A 58 11.77 -2.81 -4.80
CA ARG A 58 12.13 -3.47 -6.06
C ARG A 58 13.62 -3.24 -6.24
N GLN A 59 14.42 -4.26 -5.95
CA GLN A 59 15.85 -4.23 -6.26
C GLN A 59 15.95 -4.04 -7.77
N ALA A 60 16.88 -3.18 -8.17
CA ALA A 60 17.15 -2.79 -9.54
C ALA A 60 17.15 -3.99 -10.51
N GLU A 61 16.11 -4.08 -11.32
CA GLU A 61 16.11 -4.86 -12.56
C GLU A 61 16.30 -3.86 -13.71
N GLU A 62 17.55 -3.48 -13.96
CA GLU A 62 18.00 -2.74 -15.15
C GLU A 62 19.48 -3.14 -15.33
N GLU A 63 19.81 -4.22 -16.02
CA GLU A 63 19.84 -4.44 -17.48
C GLU A 63 21.31 -4.59 -17.92
N ALA A 64 21.66 -5.78 -18.41
CA ALA A 64 22.56 -5.93 -19.56
C ALA A 64 22.26 -7.28 -20.22
N PRO A 65 21.81 -7.32 -21.49
CA PRO A 65 21.62 -8.55 -22.23
C PRO A 65 22.97 -8.96 -22.84
N ASP A 66 23.56 -10.08 -22.42
CA ASP A 66 24.69 -10.67 -23.16
C ASP A 66 24.13 -11.77 -24.08
N GLU A 67 23.74 -11.34 -25.29
CA GLU A 67 23.58 -12.22 -26.42
C GLU A 67 24.90 -12.94 -26.71
N ARG A 68 24.92 -14.29 -26.63
CA ARG A 68 25.41 -15.13 -27.75
C ARG A 68 24.71 -16.49 -27.77
N PRO A 69 24.01 -16.85 -28.86
CA PRO A 69 23.70 -18.24 -29.14
C PRO A 69 24.87 -18.91 -29.87
N SER A 70 24.94 -20.23 -29.74
CA SER A 70 25.65 -21.20 -30.59
C SER A 70 26.87 -21.87 -29.95
N ASP A 71 26.69 -23.13 -29.57
CA ASP A 71 27.59 -24.20 -30.01
C ASP A 71 26.92 -25.57 -29.82
N HIS A 72 25.93 -25.88 -30.66
CA HIS A 72 25.40 -27.24 -30.84
C HIS A 72 25.36 -27.60 -32.33
N VAL A 73 26.51 -27.90 -32.93
CA VAL A 73 26.57 -28.76 -34.13
C VAL A 73 27.83 -29.63 -34.04
N GLY A 74 27.62 -30.95 -33.95
CA GLY A 74 28.67 -31.93 -33.68
C GLY A 74 29.42 -32.47 -34.89
N ARG A 75 30.33 -33.42 -34.62
CA ARG A 75 30.83 -34.37 -35.62
C ARG A 75 31.22 -35.70 -34.96
N ARG A 76 30.44 -36.74 -35.25
CA ARG A 76 30.89 -38.15 -35.20
C ARG A 76 31.75 -38.44 -36.44
N GLY A 77 32.68 -39.38 -36.29
CA GLY A 77 33.46 -40.03 -37.36
C GLY A 77 34.83 -40.37 -36.81
N ALA A 78 35.00 -41.57 -36.23
CA ALA A 78 35.43 -42.81 -36.89
C ALA A 78 36.97 -42.91 -36.89
#